data_AF-A0A9P7C3U8-F1
#
_entry.id   AF-A0A9P7C3U8-F1
#
_cell.length_a   1.000
_cell.length_b   1.000
_cell.length_c   1.000
_cell.angle_alpha   90.00
_cell.angle_beta   90.00
_cell.angle_gamma   90.00
#
_symmetry.space_group_name_H-M   'P 1'
#
loop_
_entity.id
_entity.type
_entity.pdbx_description
1 polymer ?
#
loop_
_entity_poly.entity_id
_entity_poly.type
_entity_poly.pdbx_seq_one_letter_code
_entity_poly.pdbx_strand_id
1 'polypeptide(L)'
;MLHLAKLPLMADRVHILQAQFLYRSLHLPDDALLCRLIPHIRHIRGHQWFLLSKTLLWQSLPSTGEELDKHMFKTAKKRFLQQSLEKRQQSGHYKLLSSCRRSVSLDPILWLPMSYAERSRCIRWRLGWLPGGKPHPCPKHPTFKFTRKHAITCLNMHQRLYMPETITDPLSFLLNMLPSRPSVPSNLALSWSQRWPVICSILHELDQLQHVTVIPITYPHGQKLLEWLKHFL
;
A
#
# COMPACT_ATOMS: atom_id res chain seq x y z
N MET A 1 9.16 -4.44 -0.92
CA MET A 1 8.49 -3.87 0.27
C MET A 1 8.02 -2.43 0.08
N LEU A 2 8.73 -1.59 -0.70
CA LEU A 2 8.38 -0.17 -0.91
C LEU A 2 6.93 0.07 -1.37
N HIS A 3 6.36 -0.85 -2.18
CA HIS A 3 4.98 -0.77 -2.66
C HIS A 3 3.90 -1.21 -1.67
N LEU A 4 4.25 -2.04 -0.69
CA LEU A 4 3.34 -2.53 0.36
C LEU A 4 3.19 -1.51 1.50
N ALA A 5 4.30 -0.88 1.88
CA ALA A 5 4.30 0.23 2.82
C ALA A 5 4.04 1.59 2.16
N LYS A 6 4.01 1.63 0.81
CA LYS A 6 3.91 2.84 -0.03
C LYS A 6 4.77 3.97 0.49
N LEU A 7 6.00 3.63 0.84
CA LEU A 7 6.95 4.60 1.36
C LEU A 7 7.17 5.68 0.30
N PRO A 8 7.14 6.96 0.68
CA PRO A 8 7.54 8.04 -0.22
C PRO A 8 8.95 7.80 -0.75
N LEU A 9 9.22 8.27 -1.96
CA LEU A 9 10.58 8.31 -2.47
C LEU A 9 11.45 9.18 -1.55
N MET A 10 12.78 8.98 -1.59
CA MET A 10 13.67 9.85 -0.81
C MET A 10 13.50 11.33 -1.20
N ALA A 11 13.31 11.62 -2.48
CA ALA A 11 12.98 12.97 -2.95
C ALA A 11 11.69 13.52 -2.31
N ASP A 12 10.61 12.73 -2.29
CA ASP A 12 9.35 13.11 -1.62
C ASP A 12 9.55 13.36 -0.11
N ARG A 13 10.38 12.54 0.54
CA ARG A 13 10.72 12.70 1.97
C ARG A 13 11.47 14.00 2.22
N VAL A 14 12.41 14.36 1.34
CA VAL A 14 13.14 15.63 1.42
C VAL A 14 12.17 16.80 1.30
N HIS A 15 11.25 16.80 0.33
CA HIS A 15 10.24 17.84 0.19
C HIS A 15 9.32 17.96 1.41
N ILE A 16 8.92 16.82 2.01
CA ILE A 16 8.14 16.81 3.24
C ILE A 16 8.93 17.41 4.39
N LEU A 17 10.22 17.06 4.56
CA LEU A 17 11.06 17.59 5.62
C LEU A 17 11.28 19.10 5.47
N GLN A 18 11.53 19.56 4.24
CA GLN A 18 11.66 20.98 3.91
C GLN A 18 10.40 21.76 4.27
N ALA A 19 9.23 21.26 3.88
CA ALA A 19 7.97 21.91 4.20
C ALA A 19 7.63 21.84 5.69
N GLN A 20 7.99 20.75 6.39
CA GLN A 20 7.84 20.65 7.84
C GLN A 20 8.74 21.64 8.58
N PHE A 21 9.96 21.86 8.08
CA PHE A 21 10.86 22.88 8.61
C PHE A 21 10.25 24.28 8.48
N LEU A 22 9.75 24.63 7.29
CA LEU A 22 9.06 25.91 7.06
C LEU A 22 7.82 26.06 7.95
N TYR A 23 6.98 25.03 8.03
CA TYR A 23 5.80 25.01 8.89
C TYR A 23 6.15 25.29 10.35
N ARG A 24 7.15 24.57 10.89
CA ARG A 24 7.61 24.78 12.27
C ARG A 24 8.19 26.17 12.49
N SER A 25 8.88 26.73 11.50
CA SER A 25 9.46 28.07 11.59
C SER A 25 8.40 29.16 11.83
N LEU A 26 7.19 28.96 11.29
CA LEU A 26 6.06 29.88 11.48
C LEU A 26 5.37 29.76 12.85
N HIS A 27 5.70 28.74 13.64
CA HIS A 27 5.06 28.45 14.93
C HIS A 27 6.10 28.40 16.06
N LEU A 28 7.23 29.09 15.87
CA LEU A 28 8.22 29.30 16.90
C LEU A 28 7.76 30.38 17.87
N PRO A 29 8.21 30.34 19.14
CA PRO A 29 7.91 31.40 20.09
C PRO A 29 8.60 32.73 19.68
N ASP A 30 8.04 33.86 20.13
CA ASP A 30 8.44 35.21 19.71
C ASP A 30 9.88 35.61 20.11
N ASP A 31 10.44 34.93 21.10
CA ASP A 31 11.82 35.08 21.56
C ASP A 31 12.83 34.31 20.68
N ALA A 32 12.36 33.38 19.85
CA ALA A 32 13.23 32.67 18.93
C ALA A 32 13.79 33.62 17.86
N LEU A 33 15.12 33.62 17.71
CA LEU A 33 15.82 34.42 16.69
C LEU A 33 15.21 34.25 15.31
N LEU A 34 14.88 33.01 14.92
CA LEU A 34 14.29 32.73 13.62
C LEU A 34 12.90 33.36 13.47
N CYS A 35 12.07 33.40 14.52
CA CYS A 35 10.77 34.07 14.49
C CYS A 35 10.90 35.55 14.13
N ARG A 36 11.86 36.24 14.77
CA ARG A 36 12.15 37.66 14.51
C ARG A 36 12.76 37.91 13.13
N LEU A 37 13.54 36.97 12.60
CA LEU A 37 14.18 37.10 11.29
C LEU A 37 13.26 36.75 10.12
N ILE A 38 12.24 35.89 10.31
CA ILE A 38 11.33 35.41 9.25
C ILE A 38 10.76 36.55 8.39
N PRO A 39 10.21 37.65 8.95
CA PRO A 39 9.65 38.75 8.17
C PRO A 39 10.65 39.37 7.18
N HIS A 40 11.94 39.34 7.52
CA HIS A 40 13.01 39.90 6.69
C HIS A 40 13.54 38.87 5.68
N ILE A 41 13.82 37.63 6.12
CA ILE A 41 14.43 36.61 5.26
C ILE A 41 13.46 36.00 4.24
N ARG A 42 12.14 36.07 4.48
CA ARG A 42 11.13 35.48 3.58
C ARG A 42 11.07 36.13 2.20
N HIS A 43 11.60 37.35 2.06
CA HIS A 43 11.61 38.11 0.82
C HIS A 43 12.99 38.20 0.15
N ILE A 44 14.05 37.77 0.85
CA ILE A 44 15.42 37.84 0.32
C ILE A 44 15.60 36.74 -0.73
N ARG A 45 15.72 37.16 -2.00
CA ARG A 45 16.07 36.25 -3.10
C ARG A 45 17.45 35.63 -2.82
N GLY A 46 17.51 34.30 -2.86
CA GLY A 46 18.73 33.54 -2.58
C GLY A 46 18.87 33.03 -1.15
N HIS A 47 18.07 33.54 -0.19
CA HIS A 47 18.07 32.98 1.16
C HIS A 47 17.46 31.57 1.15
N GLN A 48 18.02 30.65 1.95
CA GLN A 48 17.59 29.25 1.97
C GLN A 48 16.09 29.10 2.27
N TRP A 49 15.56 29.91 3.20
CA TRP A 49 14.12 29.93 3.50
C TRP A 49 13.27 30.27 2.26
N PHE A 50 13.68 31.29 1.50
CA PHE A 50 12.99 31.68 0.26
C PHE A 50 13.04 30.55 -0.76
N LEU A 51 14.21 29.93 -0.96
CA LEU A 51 14.39 28.79 -1.87
C LEU A 51 13.50 27.60 -1.48
N LEU A 52 13.45 27.26 -0.19
CA LEU A 52 12.60 26.17 0.33
C LEU A 52 11.11 26.47 0.14
N SER A 53 10.69 27.73 0.27
CA SER A 53 9.30 28.13 0.04
C SER A 53 8.85 27.98 -1.42
N LYS A 54 9.78 27.76 -2.36
CA LYS A 54 9.45 27.45 -3.77
C LYS A 54 9.21 25.96 -4.03
N THR A 55 9.27 25.11 -3.02
CA THR A 55 8.97 23.69 -3.17
C THR A 55 7.49 23.45 -3.48
N LEU A 56 7.19 22.46 -4.34
CA LEU A 56 5.83 22.16 -4.78
C LEU A 56 4.86 21.90 -3.63
N LEU A 57 5.32 21.21 -2.57
CA LEU A 57 4.48 20.95 -1.40
C LEU A 57 4.13 22.25 -0.67
N TRP A 58 5.09 23.14 -0.47
CA TRP A 58 4.86 24.41 0.22
C TRP A 58 3.98 25.36 -0.60
N GLN A 59 4.20 25.46 -1.91
CA GLN A 59 3.38 26.26 -2.81
C GLN A 59 1.92 25.79 -2.92
N SER A 60 1.65 24.52 -2.59
CA SER A 60 0.28 23.99 -2.56
C SER A 60 -0.53 24.45 -1.34
N LEU A 61 0.13 25.09 -0.36
CA LEU A 61 -0.52 25.67 0.82
C LEU A 61 -0.98 27.10 0.51
N PRO A 62 -2.09 27.54 1.12
CA PRO A 62 -2.56 28.91 0.95
C PRO A 62 -1.48 29.90 1.38
N SER A 63 -1.28 30.91 0.55
CA SER A 63 -0.24 31.93 0.72
C SER A 63 -0.73 33.17 1.47
N THR A 64 -2.00 33.20 1.90
CA THR A 64 -2.75 34.44 2.11
C THR A 64 -3.36 34.47 3.50
N GLY A 65 -2.80 35.29 4.41
CA GLY A 65 -3.46 35.87 5.60
C GLY A 65 -4.04 34.95 6.68
N GLU A 66 -4.40 33.72 6.34
CA GLU A 66 -4.97 32.72 7.23
C GLU A 66 -3.83 31.98 7.94
N GLU A 67 -4.00 31.81 9.24
CA GLU A 67 -3.09 31.04 10.06
C GLU A 67 -3.04 29.60 9.54
N LEU A 68 -1.85 29.16 9.14
CA LEU A 68 -1.66 27.85 8.55
C LEU A 68 -1.89 26.76 9.60
N ASP A 69 -3.08 26.15 9.60
CA ASP A 69 -3.39 25.10 10.57
C ASP A 69 -2.71 23.75 10.21
N LYS A 70 -2.42 22.98 11.26
CA LYS A 70 -1.91 21.61 11.22
C LYS A 70 -2.77 20.69 10.37
N HIS A 71 -4.10 20.87 10.34
CA HIS A 71 -4.98 20.07 9.48
C HIS A 71 -4.72 20.33 7.99
N MET A 72 -4.52 21.59 7.61
CA MET A 72 -4.24 21.99 6.23
C MET A 72 -2.91 21.41 5.76
N PHE A 73 -1.87 21.52 6.60
CA PHE A 73 -0.57 20.93 6.31
C PHE A 73 -0.64 19.41 6.12
N LYS A 74 -1.35 18.69 7.00
CA LYS A 74 -1.57 17.24 6.87
C LYS A 74 -2.30 16.88 5.58
N THR A 75 -3.31 17.67 5.21
CA THR A 75 -4.10 17.46 3.99
C THR A 75 -3.26 17.67 2.73
N ALA A 76 -2.50 18.76 2.67
CA ALA A 76 -1.59 19.05 1.56
C ALA A 76 -0.49 17.97 1.42
N LYS A 77 0.13 17.56 2.53
CA LYS A 77 1.08 16.45 2.55
C LYS A 77 0.48 15.16 2.00
N LYS A 78 -0.75 14.81 2.40
CA LYS A 78 -1.45 13.63 1.89
C LYS A 78 -1.71 13.72 0.39
N ARG A 79 -2.17 14.89 -0.09
CA ARG A 79 -2.39 15.15 -1.52
C ARG A 79 -1.11 15.04 -2.34
N PHE A 80 -0.02 15.63 -1.86
CA PHE A 80 1.30 15.54 -2.50
C PHE A 80 1.77 14.09 -2.65
N LEU A 81 1.68 13.30 -1.57
CA LEU A 81 2.04 11.87 -1.61
C LEU A 81 1.16 11.08 -2.58
N GLN A 82 -0.13 11.40 -2.63
CA GLN A 82 -1.10 10.75 -3.52
C GLN A 82 -0.77 11.01 -4.99
N GLN A 83 -0.46 12.27 -5.35
CA GLN A 83 -0.04 12.64 -6.70
C GLN A 83 1.29 11.96 -7.10
N SER A 84 2.27 11.89 -6.18
CA SER A 84 3.52 11.15 -6.43
C SER A 84 3.28 9.66 -6.67
N LEU A 85 2.35 9.04 -5.94
CA LEU A 85 1.96 7.65 -6.15
C LEU A 85 1.31 7.44 -7.52
N GLU A 86 0.36 8.29 -7.90
CA GLU A 86 -0.34 8.21 -9.19
C GLU A 86 0.62 8.36 -10.37
N LYS A 87 1.54 9.34 -10.33
CA LYS A 87 2.59 9.51 -11.34
C LYS A 87 3.45 8.25 -11.49
N ARG A 88 3.84 7.63 -10.38
CA ARG A 88 4.61 6.37 -10.41
C ARG A 88 3.82 5.21 -10.99
N GLN A 89 2.54 5.09 -10.67
CA GLN A 89 1.67 4.05 -11.22
C GLN A 89 1.47 4.21 -12.74
N GLN A 90 1.38 5.45 -13.22
CA GLN A 90 1.25 5.79 -14.64
C GLN A 90 2.55 5.60 -15.43
N SER A 91 3.71 5.77 -14.79
CA SER A 91 5.02 5.71 -15.46
C SER A 91 5.37 4.35 -16.10
N GLY A 92 4.62 3.28 -15.83
CA GLY A 92 4.84 1.95 -16.41
C GLY A 92 6.09 1.20 -15.90
N HIS A 93 7.07 1.91 -15.30
CA HIS A 93 8.31 1.34 -14.78
C HIS A 93 8.10 0.33 -13.64
N TYR A 94 6.98 0.43 -12.92
CA TYR A 94 6.70 -0.38 -11.74
C TYR A 94 5.45 -1.24 -11.93
N LYS A 95 5.57 -2.34 -12.69
CA LYS A 95 4.46 -3.29 -12.95
C LYS A 95 3.76 -3.81 -11.70
N LEU A 96 4.45 -3.91 -10.56
CA LEU A 96 3.84 -4.33 -9.29
C LEU A 96 3.10 -3.19 -8.57
N LEU A 97 3.52 -1.93 -8.77
CA LEU A 97 2.83 -0.77 -8.19
C LEU A 97 1.48 -0.52 -8.85
N SER A 98 1.33 -0.80 -10.14
CA SER A 98 0.04 -0.68 -10.84
C SER A 98 -0.99 -1.69 -10.33
N SER A 99 -0.55 -2.85 -9.85
CA SER A 99 -1.41 -3.86 -9.21
C SER A 99 -1.71 -3.57 -7.73
N CYS A 100 -1.15 -2.52 -7.14
CA CYS A 100 -1.39 -2.13 -5.75
C CYS A 100 -2.55 -1.12 -5.62
N ARG A 101 -3.09 -0.98 -4.41
CA ARG A 101 -4.17 -0.03 -4.11
C ARG A 101 -3.80 1.40 -4.55
N ARG A 102 -4.76 2.21 -4.97
CA ARG A 102 -4.52 3.59 -5.42
C ARG A 102 -4.31 4.59 -4.27
N SER A 103 -4.66 4.28 -3.02
CA SER A 103 -4.54 5.21 -1.89
C SER A 103 -3.17 5.16 -1.19
N VAL A 104 -2.69 6.31 -0.70
CA VAL A 104 -1.56 6.36 0.25
C VAL A 104 -2.03 5.94 1.65
N SER A 105 -1.94 4.64 1.92
CA SER A 105 -2.24 4.03 3.22
C SER A 105 -1.41 2.77 3.39
N LEU A 106 -1.16 2.36 4.64
CA LEU A 106 -0.58 1.04 4.93
C LEU A 106 -1.46 -0.04 4.31
N ASP A 107 -0.84 -1.03 3.65
CA ASP A 107 -1.58 -2.17 3.12
C ASP A 107 -2.21 -2.97 4.28
N PRO A 108 -3.52 -3.27 4.23
CA PRO A 108 -4.20 -4.04 5.27
C PRO A 108 -3.56 -5.37 5.62
N ILE A 109 -2.84 -5.99 4.69
CA ILE A 109 -2.11 -7.25 4.93
C ILE A 109 -1.12 -7.12 6.11
N LEU A 110 -0.61 -5.91 6.37
CA LEU A 110 0.38 -5.67 7.42
C LEU A 110 -0.22 -5.63 8.83
N TRP A 111 -1.49 -5.26 8.98
CA TRP A 111 -2.10 -5.05 10.30
C TRP A 111 -3.34 -5.90 10.57
N LEU A 112 -4.00 -6.42 9.53
CA LEU A 112 -5.14 -7.32 9.70
C LEU A 112 -4.72 -8.60 10.45
N PRO A 113 -5.59 -9.15 11.31
CA PRO A 113 -5.32 -10.37 12.05
C PRO A 113 -5.26 -11.55 11.09
N MET A 114 -4.10 -12.19 11.04
CA MET A 114 -3.81 -13.40 10.26
C MET A 114 -2.58 -14.09 10.84
N SER A 115 -2.44 -15.39 10.59
CA SER A 115 -1.25 -16.14 10.99
C SER A 115 0.00 -15.61 10.28
N TYR A 116 1.17 -15.94 10.83
CA TYR A 116 2.44 -15.60 10.19
C TYR A 116 2.55 -16.20 8.77
N ALA A 117 2.14 -17.46 8.60
CA ALA A 117 2.19 -18.15 7.32
C ALA A 117 1.23 -17.54 6.26
N GLU A 118 0.02 -17.15 6.65
CA GLU A 118 -0.92 -16.45 5.76
C GLU A 118 -0.37 -15.09 5.33
N ARG A 119 0.13 -14.30 6.29
CA ARG A 119 0.73 -13.00 6.00
C ARG A 119 1.91 -13.13 5.04
N SER A 120 2.78 -14.10 5.30
CA SER A 120 3.92 -14.41 4.43
C SER A 120 3.46 -14.73 3.00
N ARG A 121 2.44 -15.57 2.83
CA ARG A 121 1.87 -15.91 1.52
C ARG A 121 1.26 -14.69 0.81
N CYS A 122 0.47 -13.87 1.51
CA CYS A 122 -0.08 -12.64 0.94
C CYS A 122 1.01 -11.65 0.53
N ILE A 123 2.04 -11.48 1.36
CA ILE A 123 3.20 -10.61 1.06
C ILE A 123 3.96 -11.15 -0.16
N ARG A 124 4.29 -12.45 -0.20
CA ARG A 124 4.97 -13.07 -1.35
C ARG A 124 4.20 -12.86 -2.64
N TRP A 125 2.88 -13.12 -2.61
CA TRP A 125 2.02 -12.82 -3.75
C TRP A 125 2.12 -11.36 -4.16
N ARG A 126 1.97 -10.40 -3.24
CA ARG A 126 2.07 -8.96 -3.54
C ARG A 126 3.42 -8.52 -4.09
N LEU A 127 4.51 -9.15 -3.66
CA LEU A 127 5.86 -8.86 -4.13
C LEU A 127 6.14 -9.46 -5.52
N GLY A 128 5.23 -10.26 -6.09
CA GLY A 128 5.52 -11.01 -7.31
C GLY A 128 6.51 -12.14 -7.08
N TRP A 129 6.70 -12.53 -5.83
CA TRP A 129 7.59 -13.61 -5.44
C TRP A 129 6.79 -14.89 -5.40
N LEU A 130 6.92 -15.68 -6.45
CA LEU A 130 6.53 -17.08 -6.42
C LEU A 130 7.62 -17.87 -5.66
N PRO A 131 7.28 -18.71 -4.67
CA PRO A 131 8.26 -19.58 -4.00
C PRO A 131 9.21 -20.27 -5.00
N GLY A 132 10.52 -20.21 -4.76
CA GLY A 132 11.55 -20.81 -5.64
C GLY A 132 12.26 -19.86 -6.62
N GLY A 133 11.78 -18.63 -6.82
CA GLY A 133 12.52 -17.54 -7.50
C GLY A 133 12.71 -17.66 -9.02
N LYS A 134 12.94 -18.87 -9.56
CA LYS A 134 12.97 -19.16 -11.00
C LYS A 134 11.70 -19.91 -11.42
N PRO A 135 11.10 -19.63 -12.60
CA PRO A 135 9.94 -20.38 -13.06
C PRO A 135 10.32 -21.83 -13.37
N HIS A 136 9.92 -22.75 -12.50
CA HIS A 136 10.02 -24.19 -12.70
C HIS A 136 8.81 -24.70 -13.51
N PRO A 137 8.87 -25.89 -14.13
CA PRO A 137 7.69 -26.50 -14.75
C PRO A 137 6.58 -26.70 -13.72
N CYS A 138 5.34 -26.47 -14.12
CA CYS A 138 4.18 -26.67 -13.24
C CYS A 138 4.00 -28.18 -12.96
N PRO A 139 3.85 -28.63 -11.70
CA PRO A 139 3.62 -30.04 -11.40
C PRO A 139 2.36 -30.61 -12.06
N LYS A 140 1.32 -29.77 -12.24
CA LYS A 140 0.07 -30.16 -12.92
C LYS A 140 0.18 -30.09 -14.44
N HIS A 141 1.08 -29.26 -14.96
CA HIS A 141 1.25 -29.03 -16.40
C HIS A 141 2.73 -28.89 -16.76
N PRO A 142 3.47 -30.01 -16.91
CA PRO A 142 4.92 -29.99 -17.07
C PRO A 142 5.44 -29.17 -18.26
N THR A 143 4.60 -28.99 -19.29
CA THR A 143 4.89 -28.20 -20.49
C THR A 143 4.92 -26.69 -20.25
N PHE A 144 4.33 -26.20 -19.16
CA PHE A 144 4.23 -24.77 -18.86
C PHE A 144 5.10 -24.39 -17.66
N LYS A 145 5.78 -23.24 -17.79
CA LYS A 145 6.49 -22.62 -16.66
C LYS A 145 5.48 -22.07 -15.65
N PHE A 146 5.73 -22.33 -14.38
CA PHE A 146 4.92 -21.82 -13.27
C PHE A 146 5.15 -20.32 -13.08
N THR A 147 4.33 -19.53 -13.77
CA THR A 147 4.30 -18.07 -13.71
C THR A 147 3.00 -17.60 -13.04
N ARG A 148 2.90 -16.32 -12.64
CA ARG A 148 1.67 -15.82 -12.02
C ARG A 148 0.45 -15.97 -12.94
N LYS A 149 0.62 -15.72 -14.24
CA LYS A 149 -0.44 -15.92 -15.24
C LYS A 149 -0.89 -17.38 -15.31
N HIS A 150 0.08 -18.30 -15.36
CA HIS A 150 -0.23 -19.73 -15.35
C HIS A 150 -0.87 -20.16 -14.03
N ALA A 151 -0.43 -19.64 -12.89
CA ALA A 151 -1.02 -19.94 -11.59
C ALA A 151 -2.51 -19.57 -11.54
N ILE A 152 -2.90 -18.43 -12.12
CA ILE A 152 -4.30 -17.98 -12.18
C ILE A 152 -5.18 -18.99 -12.93
N THR A 153 -4.72 -19.48 -14.08
CA THR A 153 -5.46 -20.46 -14.88
C THR A 153 -5.38 -21.86 -14.29
N CYS A 154 -4.19 -22.30 -13.85
CA CYS A 154 -3.94 -23.63 -13.29
C CYS A 154 -4.70 -23.89 -11.98
N LEU A 155 -4.92 -22.87 -11.15
CA LEU A 155 -5.73 -22.98 -9.93
C LEU A 155 -7.18 -22.52 -10.12
N ASN A 156 -7.56 -22.16 -11.35
CA ASN A 156 -8.89 -21.68 -11.67
C ASN A 156 -9.37 -20.56 -10.72
N MET A 157 -8.50 -19.56 -10.53
CA MET A 157 -8.71 -18.53 -9.50
C MET A 157 -9.97 -17.71 -9.75
N HIS A 158 -10.34 -17.47 -11.01
CA HIS A 158 -11.54 -16.71 -11.38
C HIS A 158 -12.81 -17.35 -10.86
N GLN A 159 -13.00 -18.64 -11.16
CA GLN A 159 -14.19 -19.37 -10.72
C GLN A 159 -14.23 -19.49 -9.19
N ARG A 160 -13.10 -19.84 -8.56
CA ARG A 160 -13.03 -20.00 -7.10
C ARG A 160 -13.31 -18.71 -6.35
N LEU A 161 -12.86 -17.57 -6.88
CA LEU A 161 -13.03 -16.25 -6.26
C LEU A 161 -14.32 -15.55 -6.68
N TYR A 162 -15.14 -16.15 -7.53
CA TYR A 162 -16.34 -15.54 -8.14
C TYR A 162 -16.02 -14.20 -8.82
N MET A 163 -14.98 -14.21 -9.67
CA MET A 163 -14.45 -13.02 -10.35
C MET A 163 -14.49 -13.20 -11.87
N PRO A 164 -14.91 -12.18 -12.64
CA PRO A 164 -14.94 -12.26 -14.10
C PRO A 164 -13.54 -12.41 -14.70
N GLU A 165 -13.43 -13.10 -15.85
CA GLU A 165 -12.17 -13.30 -16.58
C GLU A 165 -11.57 -12.01 -17.13
N THR A 166 -12.36 -10.94 -17.23
CA THR A 166 -11.90 -9.60 -17.62
C THR A 166 -10.84 -9.03 -16.65
N ILE A 167 -10.81 -9.49 -15.40
CA ILE A 167 -9.86 -9.02 -14.39
C ILE A 167 -8.58 -9.86 -14.45
N THR A 168 -7.55 -9.34 -15.12
CA THR A 168 -6.26 -10.04 -15.35
C THR A 168 -5.59 -10.69 -14.13
N ASP A 169 -5.77 -10.15 -12.92
CA ASP A 169 -5.25 -10.70 -11.66
C ASP A 169 -6.34 -10.62 -10.56
N PRO A 170 -7.21 -11.65 -10.45
CA PRO A 170 -8.35 -11.61 -9.53
C PRO A 170 -7.90 -11.57 -8.06
N LEU A 171 -6.77 -12.21 -7.74
CA LEU A 171 -6.25 -12.26 -6.38
C LEU A 171 -5.70 -10.92 -5.93
N SER A 172 -4.87 -10.26 -6.76
CA SER A 172 -4.38 -8.90 -6.45
C SER A 172 -5.51 -7.88 -6.39
N PHE A 173 -6.54 -8.02 -7.24
CA PHE A 173 -7.73 -7.18 -7.19
C PHE A 173 -8.45 -7.31 -5.83
N LEU A 174 -8.74 -8.53 -5.38
CA LEU A 174 -9.39 -8.73 -4.09
C LEU A 174 -8.54 -8.24 -2.93
N LEU A 175 -7.24 -8.52 -2.91
CA LEU A 175 -6.35 -8.00 -1.86
C LEU A 175 -6.36 -6.46 -1.79
N ASN A 176 -6.56 -5.77 -2.91
CA ASN A 176 -6.75 -4.31 -2.94
C ASN A 176 -8.09 -3.83 -2.35
N MET A 177 -9.05 -4.73 -2.18
CA MET A 177 -10.36 -4.44 -1.60
C MET A 177 -10.44 -4.77 -0.10
N LEU A 178 -9.34 -5.26 0.50
CA LEU A 178 -9.30 -5.56 1.94
C LEU A 178 -9.74 -4.33 2.78
N PRO A 179 -10.36 -4.52 3.95
CA PRO A 179 -10.75 -3.40 4.79
C PRO A 179 -9.54 -2.54 5.15
N SER A 180 -9.61 -1.24 4.86
CA SER A 180 -8.53 -0.29 5.18
C SER A 180 -8.76 0.46 6.50
N ARG A 181 -9.89 0.21 7.15
CA ARG A 181 -10.27 0.82 8.43
C ARG A 181 -10.59 -0.30 9.44
N PRO A 182 -10.38 -0.05 10.74
CA PRO A 182 -10.72 -1.03 11.79
C PRO A 182 -12.21 -1.32 11.86
N SER A 183 -13.06 -0.33 11.53
CA SER A 183 -14.51 -0.53 11.43
C SER A 183 -14.88 -0.97 10.02
N VAL A 184 -15.60 -2.08 9.93
CA VAL A 184 -16.04 -2.70 8.68
C VAL A 184 -17.57 -2.77 8.69
N PRO A 185 -18.27 -2.28 7.64
CA PRO A 185 -19.70 -2.50 7.49
C PRO A 185 -20.05 -4.00 7.45
N SER A 186 -21.18 -4.40 8.03
CA SER A 186 -21.57 -5.81 8.17
C SER A 186 -21.66 -6.56 6.83
N ASN A 187 -22.20 -5.92 5.80
CA ASN A 187 -22.24 -6.48 4.44
C ASN A 187 -20.84 -6.77 3.87
N LEU A 188 -19.87 -5.88 4.14
CA LEU A 188 -18.49 -6.07 3.71
C LEU A 188 -17.82 -7.17 4.54
N ALA A 189 -18.09 -7.23 5.84
CA ALA A 189 -17.59 -8.30 6.71
C ALA A 189 -18.10 -9.67 6.27
N LEU A 190 -19.37 -9.78 5.87
CA LEU A 190 -19.99 -11.01 5.35
C LEU A 190 -19.37 -11.44 4.01
N SER A 191 -19.15 -10.48 3.11
CA SER A 191 -18.47 -10.78 1.83
C SER A 191 -17.05 -11.31 2.06
N TRP A 192 -16.32 -10.72 3.01
CA TRP A 192 -14.96 -11.15 3.34
C TRP A 192 -14.91 -12.47 4.09
N SER A 193 -15.89 -12.79 4.93
CA SER A 193 -15.94 -14.08 5.64
C SER A 193 -16.06 -15.26 4.68
N GLN A 194 -16.73 -15.07 3.53
CA GLN A 194 -16.85 -16.07 2.47
C GLN A 194 -15.60 -16.15 1.58
N ARG A 195 -15.02 -14.99 1.21
CA ARG A 195 -13.91 -14.93 0.23
C ARG A 195 -12.54 -15.21 0.84
N TRP A 196 -12.32 -14.83 2.10
CA TRP A 196 -11.01 -14.94 2.73
C TRP A 196 -10.48 -16.38 2.85
N PRO A 197 -11.28 -17.37 3.28
CA PRO A 197 -10.83 -18.77 3.35
C PRO A 197 -10.39 -19.30 1.98
N VAL A 198 -11.12 -18.92 0.92
CA VAL A 198 -10.78 -19.30 -0.45
C VAL A 198 -9.45 -18.68 -0.88
N ILE A 199 -9.21 -17.41 -0.59
CA ILE A 199 -7.92 -16.74 -0.83
C ILE A 199 -6.79 -17.46 -0.11
N CYS A 200 -6.98 -17.78 1.17
CA CYS A 200 -5.98 -18.49 1.97
C CYS A 200 -5.72 -19.91 1.45
N SER A 201 -6.75 -20.61 0.96
CA SER A 201 -6.65 -21.92 0.33
C SER A 201 -5.88 -21.87 -0.99
N ILE A 202 -6.22 -20.96 -1.90
CA ILE A 202 -5.49 -20.75 -3.17
C ILE A 202 -4.01 -20.46 -2.88
N LEU A 203 -3.73 -19.54 -1.95
CA LEU A 203 -2.36 -19.20 -1.58
C LEU A 203 -1.61 -20.36 -0.93
N HIS A 204 -2.31 -21.28 -0.25
CA HIS A 204 -1.71 -22.49 0.31
C HIS A 204 -1.34 -23.46 -0.81
N GLU A 205 -2.27 -23.74 -1.72
CA GLU A 205 -2.07 -24.63 -2.86
C GLU A 205 -0.95 -24.14 -3.78
N LEU A 206 -0.82 -22.81 -3.97
CA LEU A 206 0.32 -22.23 -4.66
C LEU A 206 1.65 -22.61 -4.01
N ASP A 207 1.72 -22.60 -2.67
CA ASP A 207 2.91 -22.97 -1.92
C ASP A 207 3.22 -24.48 -2.11
N GLN A 208 2.19 -25.33 -2.03
CA GLN A 208 2.31 -26.77 -2.26
C GLN A 208 2.80 -27.12 -3.66
N LEU A 209 2.31 -26.40 -4.68
CA LEU A 209 2.76 -26.63 -6.06
C LEU A 209 4.22 -26.25 -6.30
N GLN A 210 4.83 -25.49 -5.39
CA GLN A 210 6.21 -25.03 -5.53
C GLN A 210 7.18 -25.74 -4.58
N HIS A 211 6.67 -26.37 -3.53
CA HIS A 211 7.44 -27.15 -2.58
C HIS A 211 7.12 -28.64 -2.74
N VAL A 212 8.12 -29.46 -3.05
CA VAL A 212 7.99 -30.93 -3.14
C VAL A 212 7.53 -31.54 -1.80
N THR A 213 7.77 -30.84 -0.70
CA THR A 213 7.34 -31.22 0.65
C THR A 213 5.92 -30.74 0.93
N VAL A 214 5.06 -31.66 1.39
CA VAL A 214 3.71 -31.33 1.89
C VAL A 214 3.83 -30.36 3.07
N ILE A 215 3.33 -29.13 2.90
CA ILE A 215 3.25 -28.16 4.00
C ILE A 215 1.99 -28.51 4.83
N PRO A 216 2.11 -28.95 6.09
CA PRO A 216 0.94 -29.34 6.86
C PRO A 216 0.03 -28.13 7.12
N ILE A 217 -1.29 -28.36 7.03
CA ILE A 217 -2.29 -27.39 7.46
C ILE A 217 -2.39 -27.47 8.99
N THR A 218 -1.79 -26.52 9.69
CA THR A 218 -1.83 -26.50 11.16
C THR A 218 -3.13 -25.91 11.72
N TYR A 219 -3.87 -25.11 10.93
CA TYR A 219 -5.12 -24.46 11.32
C TYR A 219 -6.02 -24.26 10.09
N PRO A 220 -7.37 -24.22 10.25
CA PRO A 220 -8.27 -23.89 9.15
C PRO A 220 -7.95 -22.51 8.57
N HIS A 221 -8.01 -22.42 7.24
CA HIS A 221 -7.59 -21.25 6.49
C HIS A 221 -8.38 -19.99 6.87
N GLY A 222 -7.66 -18.95 7.25
CA GLY A 222 -8.20 -17.61 7.48
C GLY A 222 -8.82 -17.38 8.85
N GLN A 223 -8.74 -18.34 9.77
CA GLN A 223 -9.49 -18.33 11.03
C GLN A 223 -9.36 -17.03 11.84
N LYS A 224 -8.14 -16.50 11.99
CA LYS A 224 -7.90 -15.27 12.76
C LYS A 224 -8.62 -14.05 12.19
N LEU A 225 -8.70 -13.95 10.85
CA LEU A 225 -9.44 -12.85 10.22
C LEU A 225 -10.94 -13.06 10.35
N LEU A 226 -11.41 -14.31 10.23
CA LEU A 226 -12.82 -14.64 10.40
C LEU A 226 -13.31 -14.30 11.81
N GLU A 227 -12.54 -14.68 12.84
CA GLU A 227 -12.84 -14.33 14.24
C GLU A 227 -12.95 -12.82 14.43
N TRP A 228 -12.03 -12.06 13.84
CA TRP A 228 -12.10 -10.60 13.87
C TRP A 228 -13.32 -10.03 13.13
N LEU A 229 -13.67 -10.59 11.96
CA LEU A 229 -14.82 -10.15 11.18
C LEU A 229 -16.15 -10.42 11.88
N LYS A 230 -16.25 -11.46 12.71
CA LYS A 230 -17.46 -11.77 13.50
C LYS A 230 -17.87 -10.65 14.44
N HIS A 231 -16.95 -9.78 14.86
CA HIS A 231 -17.29 -8.61 15.68
C HIS A 231 -18.11 -7.54 14.94
N PHE A 232 -18.24 -7.65 13.62
CA PHE A 232 -18.93 -6.69 12.76
C PHE A 232 -20.15 -7.27 12.04
N LEU A 233 -20.44 -8.55 12.25
CA LEU A 233 -21.61 -9.26 11.75
C LEU A 233 -22.73 -9.20 12.78
#